data_AF-A0A0N5C066-F1
#
_entry.id   AF-A0A0N5C066-F1
#
_cell.length_a   1.000
_cell.length_b   1.000
_cell.length_c   1.000
_cell.angle_alpha   90.00
_cell.angle_beta   90.00
_cell.angle_gamma   90.00
#
_symmetry.space_group_name_H-M   'P 1'
#
loop_
_entity.id
_entity.type
_entity.pdbx_description
1 polymer ?
#
loop_
_entity_poly.entity_id
_entity_poly.type
_entity_poly.pdbx_seq_one_letter_code
_entity_poly.pdbx_strand_id
1 'polypeptide(L)'
;MTIKIISYIILLFSIFILASSRAWFRYQSVGVDIHFKCFGKNFSDVRAVLYDYMTPFWNTIGSFNASEDGELYFYGKLDPYLYLYHRCGEKDPMCQTEIYIHIPKKYVYSGRTPKEMFKAQINLENSYIGQNRQCIRNGKLVKNVPYPK
;
A
#
# COMPACT_ATOMS: atom_id res chain seq x y z
N MET A 1 6.45 58.20 0.79
CA MET A 1 6.79 57.37 1.97
C MET A 1 5.91 56.12 2.07
N THR A 2 4.61 56.27 1.87
CA THR A 2 3.59 55.19 1.82
C THR A 2 3.88 54.07 0.82
N ILE A 3 4.31 54.37 -0.41
CA ILE A 3 4.63 53.34 -1.42
C ILE A 3 5.79 52.43 -0.99
N LYS A 4 6.81 52.99 -0.32
CA LYS A 4 7.93 52.20 0.21
C LYS A 4 7.45 51.27 1.34
N ILE A 5 6.58 51.76 2.21
CA ILE A 5 5.98 50.98 3.31
C ILE A 5 5.13 49.83 2.76
N ILE A 6 4.28 50.10 1.75
CA ILE A 6 3.47 49.05 1.09
C ILE A 6 4.37 48.01 0.43
N SER A 7 5.43 48.44 -0.25
CA SER A 7 6.43 47.53 -0.86
C SER A 7 7.11 46.64 0.18
N TYR A 8 7.51 47.19 1.34
CA TYR A 8 8.07 46.40 2.45
C TYR A 8 7.07 45.39 3.03
N ILE A 9 5.80 45.76 3.16
CA ILE A 9 4.74 44.87 3.65
C ILE A 9 4.52 43.71 2.68
N ILE A 10 4.46 43.97 1.37
CA ILE A 10 4.33 42.93 0.33
C ILE A 10 5.55 41.99 0.35
N LEU A 11 6.76 42.54 0.51
CA LEU A 11 7.98 41.74 0.62
C LEU A 11 7.95 40.82 1.85
N LEU A 12 7.57 41.34 3.03
CA LEU A 12 7.44 40.54 4.25
C LEU A 12 6.36 39.46 4.15
N PHE A 13 5.23 39.77 3.52
CA PHE A 13 4.14 38.80 3.33
C PHE A 13 4.53 37.68 2.35
N SER A 14 5.27 37.99 1.27
CA SER A 14 5.78 36.98 0.35
C SER A 14 6.80 36.04 0.99
N ILE A 15 7.69 36.56 1.85
CA ILE A 15 8.64 35.76 2.65
C ILE A 15 7.90 34.85 3.63
N PHE A 16 6.83 35.36 4.28
CA PHE A 16 6.01 34.57 5.20
C PHE A 16 5.28 33.42 4.50
N ILE A 17 4.71 33.67 3.31
CA ILE A 17 4.09 32.63 2.48
C ILE A 17 5.11 31.57 2.06
N LEU A 18 6.29 31.98 1.58
CA LEU A 18 7.37 31.06 1.19
C LEU A 18 7.86 30.21 2.36
N ALA A 19 7.96 30.78 3.57
CA ALA A 19 8.37 30.05 4.77
C ALA A 19 7.30 29.04 5.22
N SER A 20 6.01 29.39 5.11
CA SER A 20 4.90 28.50 5.46
C SER A 20 4.67 27.35 4.46
N SER A 21 5.10 27.52 3.20
CA SER A 21 4.91 26.51 2.15
C SER A 21 5.63 25.18 2.39
N ARG A 22 6.63 25.13 3.29
CA ARG A 22 7.34 23.90 3.67
C ARG A 22 6.58 22.98 4.64
N ALA A 23 5.44 23.42 5.17
CA ALA A 23 4.73 22.73 6.26
C ALA A 23 3.55 21.83 5.83
N TRP A 24 3.17 21.79 4.55
CA TRP A 24 1.94 21.09 4.13
C TRP A 24 2.13 19.70 3.49
N PHE A 25 3.32 19.37 2.99
CA PHE A 25 3.61 17.98 2.60
C PHE A 25 4.21 17.24 3.79
N ARG A 26 3.36 16.78 4.71
CA ARG A 26 3.79 15.80 5.70
C ARG A 26 4.12 14.50 4.98
N TYR A 27 5.40 14.25 4.74
CA TYR A 27 5.86 12.91 4.38
C TYR A 27 5.35 11.94 5.45
N GLN A 28 4.67 10.88 5.03
CA GLN A 28 4.34 9.75 5.87
C GLN A 28 5.17 8.56 5.42
N SER A 29 5.45 7.64 6.33
CA SER A 29 6.26 6.47 6.09
C SER A 29 5.67 5.24 6.76
N VAL A 30 5.76 4.10 6.08
CA VAL A 30 5.35 2.80 6.60
C VAL A 30 6.45 1.78 6.29
N GLY A 31 6.74 0.91 7.24
CA GLY A 31 7.59 -0.27 7.05
C GLY A 31 6.74 -1.52 7.24
N VAL A 32 6.88 -2.50 6.35
CA VAL A 32 6.11 -3.76 6.40
C VAL A 32 7.09 -4.93 6.39
N ASP A 33 6.75 -5.94 7.19
CA ASP A 33 7.46 -7.20 7.36
C ASP A 33 6.40 -8.30 7.55
N ILE A 34 6.12 -9.08 6.51
CA ILE A 34 5.05 -10.08 6.52
C ILE A 34 5.59 -11.43 6.08
N HIS A 35 5.28 -12.47 6.84
CA HIS A 35 5.56 -13.86 6.47
C HIS A 35 4.28 -14.56 6.02
N PHE A 36 4.32 -15.21 4.86
CA PHE A 36 3.19 -15.92 4.28
C PHE A 36 3.30 -17.42 4.52
N LYS A 37 2.21 -18.01 4.97
CA LYS A 37 2.04 -19.45 5.10
C LYS A 37 0.94 -19.94 4.17
N CYS A 38 1.10 -21.17 3.69
CA CYS A 38 0.11 -21.90 2.92
C CYS A 38 0.17 -23.37 3.35
N PHE A 39 -0.89 -23.89 3.94
CA PHE A 39 -0.95 -25.25 4.50
C PHE A 39 0.25 -25.57 5.41
N GLY A 40 0.58 -24.62 6.29
CA GLY A 40 1.68 -24.73 7.27
C GLY A 40 3.09 -24.51 6.73
N LYS A 41 3.28 -24.37 5.40
CA LYS A 41 4.60 -24.12 4.79
C LYS A 41 4.76 -22.65 4.40
N ASN A 42 6.00 -22.17 4.31
CA ASN A 42 6.26 -20.85 3.74
C ASN A 42 5.77 -20.77 2.30
N PHE A 43 5.26 -19.61 1.88
CA PHE A 43 4.66 -19.45 0.56
C PHE A 43 5.12 -18.15 -0.12
N SER A 44 5.79 -18.27 -1.25
CA SER A 44 6.44 -17.16 -1.95
C SER A 44 5.69 -16.59 -3.15
N ASP A 45 4.69 -17.31 -3.67
CA ASP A 45 3.89 -16.87 -4.81
C ASP A 45 2.81 -15.85 -4.38
N VAL A 46 3.29 -14.72 -3.87
CA VAL A 46 2.50 -13.60 -3.37
C VAL A 46 2.99 -12.32 -4.01
N ARG A 47 2.06 -11.59 -4.62
CA ARG A 47 2.28 -10.26 -5.16
C ARG A 47 1.49 -9.26 -4.32
N ALA A 48 2.21 -8.33 -3.71
CA ALA A 48 1.67 -7.20 -2.97
C ALA A 48 1.53 -5.99 -3.89
N VAL A 49 0.38 -5.32 -3.81
CA VAL A 49 0.11 -4.07 -4.55
C VAL A 49 -0.39 -3.02 -3.57
N LEU A 50 0.21 -1.84 -3.64
CA LEU A 50 -0.18 -0.69 -2.84
C LEU A 50 -1.07 0.23 -3.66
N TYR A 51 -2.23 0.54 -3.09
CA TYR A 51 -3.16 1.52 -3.65
C TYR A 51 -3.24 2.75 -2.76
N ASP A 52 -3.22 3.92 -3.39
CA ASP A 52 -3.55 5.18 -2.75
C ASP A 52 -5.01 5.54 -3.07
N TYR A 53 -5.85 5.56 -2.02
CA TYR A 53 -7.26 5.94 -2.12
C TYR A 53 -7.51 7.42 -1.79
N MET A 54 -6.47 8.18 -1.42
CA MET A 54 -6.58 9.61 -1.17
C MET A 54 -6.53 10.43 -2.47
N THR A 55 -6.02 9.85 -3.56
CA THR A 55 -6.09 10.48 -4.87
C THR A 55 -7.42 10.14 -5.56
N PRO A 56 -8.06 11.08 -6.28
CA PRO A 56 -9.29 10.82 -7.05
C PRO A 56 -9.08 9.77 -8.16
N PHE A 57 -7.82 9.45 -8.45
CA PHE A 57 -7.40 8.39 -9.34
C PHE A 57 -6.87 7.23 -8.49
N TRP A 58 -7.40 6.03 -8.69
CA TRP A 58 -7.18 4.84 -7.89
C TRP A 58 -5.83 4.24 -8.28
N ASN A 59 -4.77 4.98 -7.99
CA ASN A 59 -3.46 4.71 -8.57
C ASN A 59 -2.72 3.67 -7.74
N THR A 60 -2.18 2.69 -8.44
CA THR A 60 -1.15 1.82 -7.89
C THR A 60 0.10 2.66 -7.66
N ILE A 61 0.58 2.68 -6.41
CA ILE A 61 1.78 3.43 -6.03
C ILE A 61 3.01 2.53 -5.89
N GLY A 62 2.82 1.21 -5.91
CA GLY A 62 3.91 0.23 -5.87
C GLY A 62 3.40 -1.21 -6.00
N SER A 63 4.27 -2.08 -6.49
CA SER A 63 4.04 -3.53 -6.54
C SER A 63 5.32 -4.25 -6.11
N PHE A 64 5.18 -5.26 -5.27
CA PHE A 64 6.27 -6.02 -4.68
C PHE A 64 5.92 -7.51 -4.73
N ASN A 65 6.91 -8.38 -4.87
CA ASN A 65 6.71 -9.82 -4.71
C ASN A 65 7.32 -10.25 -3.37
N ALA A 66 6.75 -11.29 -2.77
CA ALA A 66 7.39 -11.94 -1.65
C ALA A 66 8.73 -12.57 -2.08
N SER A 67 9.65 -12.70 -1.13
CA SER A 67 10.90 -13.42 -1.27
C SER A 67 10.63 -14.92 -1.47
N GLU A 68 11.67 -15.66 -1.85
CA GLU A 68 11.62 -17.12 -1.98
C GLU A 68 11.22 -17.80 -0.65
N ASP A 69 11.56 -17.20 0.48
CA ASP A 69 11.19 -17.67 1.82
C ASP A 69 9.76 -17.29 2.24
N GLY A 70 9.00 -16.60 1.37
CA GLY A 70 7.63 -16.17 1.64
C GLY A 70 7.55 -14.92 2.50
N GLU A 71 8.54 -14.04 2.42
CA GLU A 71 8.61 -12.83 3.22
C GLU A 71 8.43 -11.58 2.36
N LEU A 72 7.68 -10.60 2.85
CA LEU A 72 7.48 -9.32 2.19
C LEU A 72 8.03 -8.19 3.06
N TYR A 73 9.03 -7.51 2.52
CA TYR A 73 9.60 -6.32 3.13
C TYR A 73 9.49 -5.15 2.17
N PHE A 74 8.90 -4.05 2.63
CA PHE A 74 8.99 -2.79 1.92
C PHE A 74 8.89 -1.59 2.85
N TYR A 75 9.44 -0.48 2.38
CA TYR A 75 9.26 0.83 2.96
C TYR A 75 8.57 1.73 1.93
N GLY A 76 7.46 2.34 2.34
CA GLY A 76 6.63 3.18 1.49
C GLY A 76 6.46 4.58 2.07
N LYS A 77 6.20 5.55 1.19
CA LYS A 77 5.66 6.85 1.58
C LYS A 77 4.14 6.79 1.39
N LEU A 78 3.35 7.32 2.34
CA LEU A 78 1.87 7.35 2.42
C LEU A 78 1.24 6.26 3.32
N ASP A 79 -0.10 6.33 3.50
CA ASP A 79 -0.97 5.36 4.19
C ASP A 79 -1.69 4.46 3.16
N PRO A 80 -0.96 3.55 2.47
CA PRO A 80 -1.53 2.78 1.38
C PRO A 80 -2.37 1.61 1.87
N TYR A 81 -3.28 1.22 1.01
CA TYR A 81 -4.06 0.02 1.17
C TYR A 81 -3.28 -1.14 0.53
N LEU A 82 -2.90 -2.13 1.34
CA LEU A 82 -2.11 -3.27 0.92
C LEU A 82 -3.02 -4.40 0.43
N TYR A 83 -3.00 -4.65 -0.87
CA TYR A 83 -3.65 -5.78 -1.50
C TYR A 83 -2.63 -6.88 -1.76
N LEU A 84 -3.00 -8.10 -1.45
CA LEU A 84 -2.18 -9.28 -1.67
C LEU A 84 -2.87 -10.20 -2.67
N TYR A 85 -2.10 -10.67 -3.63
CA TYR A 85 -2.52 -11.58 -4.67
C TYR A 85 -1.72 -12.87 -4.56
N HIS A 86 -2.39 -14.01 -4.42
CA HIS A 86 -1.71 -15.30 -4.26
C HIS A 86 -2.46 -16.44 -4.93
N ARG A 87 -1.76 -17.57 -5.12
CA ARG A 87 -2.34 -18.82 -5.64
C ARG A 87 -2.35 -19.98 -4.64
N CYS A 88 -2.08 -19.72 -3.36
CA CYS A 88 -2.27 -20.73 -2.31
C CYS A 88 -3.69 -21.33 -2.37
N GLY A 89 -3.78 -22.67 -2.42
CA GLY A 89 -5.05 -23.39 -2.52
C GLY A 89 -5.77 -23.29 -3.86
N GLU A 90 -5.23 -22.57 -4.84
CA GLU A 90 -5.84 -22.39 -6.15
C GLU A 90 -5.48 -23.54 -7.09
N LYS A 91 -6.49 -24.14 -7.73
CA LYS A 91 -6.30 -25.27 -8.66
C LYS A 91 -6.11 -24.80 -10.10
N ASP A 92 -6.65 -23.64 -10.44
CA ASP A 92 -6.58 -23.06 -11.79
C ASP A 92 -5.42 -22.05 -11.87
N PRO A 93 -4.38 -22.30 -12.68
CA PRO A 93 -3.21 -21.41 -12.78
C PRO A 93 -3.55 -20.03 -13.36
N MET A 94 -4.70 -19.88 -14.03
CA MET A 94 -5.19 -18.62 -14.55
C MET A 94 -5.91 -17.78 -13.49
N CYS A 95 -6.10 -18.32 -12.29
CA CYS A 95 -6.79 -17.67 -11.19
C CYS A 95 -5.83 -17.34 -10.04
N GLN A 96 -6.22 -16.38 -9.22
CA GLN A 96 -5.55 -15.98 -7.99
C GLN A 96 -6.58 -15.39 -7.02
N THR A 97 -6.27 -15.48 -5.73
CA THR A 97 -7.07 -14.86 -4.66
C THR A 97 -6.48 -13.48 -4.35
N GLU A 98 -7.36 -12.49 -4.25
CA GLU A 98 -7.10 -11.12 -3.80
C GLU A 98 -7.61 -10.99 -2.35
N ILE A 99 -6.73 -10.59 -1.44
CA ILE A 99 -7.08 -10.22 -0.06
C ILE A 99 -6.58 -8.82 0.24
N TYR A 100 -7.26 -8.13 1.15
CA TYR A 100 -6.85 -6.82 1.64
C TYR A 100 -6.38 -6.90 3.08
N ILE A 101 -5.24 -6.26 3.38
CA ILE A 101 -4.71 -6.12 4.72
C ILE A 101 -4.67 -4.63 5.08
N HIS A 102 -5.39 -4.27 6.14
CA HIS A 102 -5.31 -2.94 6.72
C HIS A 102 -4.07 -2.81 7.59
N ILE A 103 -3.16 -1.91 7.24
CA ILE A 103 -2.01 -1.58 8.09
C ILE A 103 -2.49 -0.60 9.16
N PRO A 104 -2.42 -0.93 10.47
CA PRO A 104 -2.89 -0.03 11.51
C PRO A 104 -2.12 1.28 11.50
N LYS A 105 -2.83 2.42 11.61
CA LYS A 105 -2.24 3.78 11.59
C LYS A 105 -1.09 4.00 12.57
N LYS A 106 -0.99 3.21 13.66
CA LYS A 106 0.14 3.27 14.60
C LYS A 106 1.51 2.92 13.97
N TYR A 107 1.51 2.20 12.85
CA TYR A 107 2.71 1.88 12.06
C TYR A 107 2.98 2.88 10.93
N VAL A 108 2.15 3.93 10.82
CA VAL A 108 2.31 5.01 9.84
C VAL A 108 2.90 6.22 10.55
N TYR A 109 4.14 6.56 10.22
CA TYR A 109 4.92 7.60 10.90
C TYR A 109 5.08 8.85 10.05
N SER A 110 5.00 10.02 10.68
CA SER A 110 5.41 11.27 10.04
C SER A 110 6.93 11.30 9.82
N GLY A 111 7.35 11.71 8.63
CA GLY A 111 8.75 11.78 8.22
C GLY A 111 9.05 10.83 7.07
N ARG A 112 10.33 10.71 6.77
CA ARG A 112 10.83 9.84 5.68
C ARG A 112 11.16 8.43 6.15
N THR A 113 11.17 8.11 7.43
CA THR A 113 11.61 6.79 7.88
C THR A 113 10.64 6.27 8.94
N PRO A 114 10.13 5.02 8.78
CA PRO A 114 9.26 4.44 9.77
C PRO A 114 10.05 4.14 11.03
N LYS A 115 9.43 4.32 12.20
CA LYS A 115 10.08 4.03 13.49
C LYS A 115 10.02 2.54 13.82
N GLU A 116 8.95 1.87 13.41
CA GLU A 116 8.75 0.44 13.58
C GLU A 116 8.15 -0.15 12.30
N MET A 117 8.27 -1.47 12.16
CA MET A 117 7.66 -2.21 11.06
C MET A 117 6.35 -2.85 11.52
N PHE A 118 5.36 -2.83 10.64
CA PHE A 118 4.18 -3.67 10.77
C PHE A 118 4.58 -5.13 10.50
N LYS A 119 4.64 -5.92 11.58
CA LYS A 119 4.99 -7.35 11.54
C LYS A 119 3.74 -8.21 11.56
N ALA A 120 3.59 -9.14 10.63
CA ALA A 120 2.49 -10.09 10.62
C ALA A 120 2.86 -11.46 10.03
N GLN A 121 2.13 -12.49 10.44
CA GLN A 121 2.12 -13.78 9.74
C GLN A 121 0.72 -13.99 9.15
N ILE A 122 0.65 -14.25 7.85
CA ILE A 122 -0.62 -14.40 7.12
C ILE A 122 -0.74 -15.83 6.60
N ASN A 123 -1.84 -16.48 6.93
CA ASN A 123 -2.14 -17.84 6.50
C ASN A 123 -3.08 -17.81 5.28
N LEU A 124 -2.57 -18.12 4.10
CA LEU A 124 -3.25 -17.86 2.84
C LEU A 124 -4.32 -18.89 2.46
N GLU A 125 -4.40 -20.04 3.16
CA GLU A 125 -5.53 -20.97 3.02
C GLU A 125 -6.78 -20.53 3.79
N ASN A 126 -6.65 -19.54 4.69
CA ASN A 126 -7.79 -19.04 5.46
C ASN A 126 -8.72 -18.19 4.58
N SER A 127 -10.00 -18.12 4.95
CA SER A 127 -10.94 -17.17 4.34
C SER A 127 -10.87 -15.81 5.04
N TYR A 128 -10.65 -14.75 4.25
CA TYR A 128 -10.63 -13.37 4.72
C TYR A 128 -11.89 -12.61 4.29
N ILE A 129 -12.34 -11.68 5.13
CA ILE A 129 -13.49 -10.82 4.81
C ILE A 129 -13.14 -9.95 3.60
N GLY A 130 -14.03 -9.93 2.60
CA GLY A 130 -13.84 -9.15 1.38
C GLY A 130 -12.81 -9.75 0.41
N GLN A 131 -12.36 -10.99 0.63
CA GLN A 131 -11.51 -11.67 -0.35
C GLN A 131 -12.27 -11.92 -1.66
N ASN A 132 -11.56 -11.77 -2.78
CA ASN A 132 -12.11 -12.00 -4.11
C ASN A 132 -11.22 -12.98 -4.88
N ARG A 133 -11.82 -13.88 -5.64
CA ARG A 133 -11.09 -14.69 -6.61
C ARG A 133 -11.17 -14.02 -7.97
N GLN A 134 -10.05 -13.91 -8.66
CA GLN A 134 -9.97 -13.31 -9.98
C GLN A 134 -9.22 -14.23 -10.94
N CYS A 135 -9.67 -14.27 -12.19
CA CYS A 135 -9.14 -15.18 -13.21
C CYS A 135 -8.93 -14.46 -14.54
N ILE A 136 -8.00 -14.95 -15.35
CA ILE A 136 -7.86 -14.54 -16.74
C ILE A 136 -8.68 -15.51 -17.60
N ARG A 137 -9.70 -14.99 -18.30
CA ARG A 137 -10.52 -15.77 -19.25
C ARG A 137 -10.54 -15.04 -20.59
N ASN A 138 -10.17 -15.74 -21.67
CA ASN A 138 -10.10 -15.16 -23.02
C ASN A 138 -9.30 -13.84 -23.07
N GLY A 139 -8.18 -13.77 -22.34
CA GLY A 139 -7.32 -12.58 -22.26
C GLY A 139 -7.88 -11.43 -21.41
N LYS A 140 -9.00 -11.59 -20.72
CA LYS A 140 -9.60 -10.56 -19.86
C LYS A 140 -9.58 -10.98 -18.39
N LEU A 141 -9.28 -10.03 -17.51
CA LEU A 141 -9.40 -10.23 -16.06
C LEU A 141 -10.88 -10.22 -15.66
N VAL A 142 -11.34 -11.32 -15.07
CA VAL A 142 -12.67 -11.49 -14.49
C VAL A 142 -12.51 -11.54 -12.97
N LYS A 143 -13.17 -10.63 -12.25
CA LYS A 143 -13.15 -10.57 -10.78
C LYS A 143 -14.37 -11.28 -10.18
N ASN A 144 -14.29 -11.60 -8.90
CA ASN A 144 -15.35 -12.23 -8.10
C ASN A 144 -15.83 -13.57 -8.69
N VAL A 145 -14.90 -14.35 -9.23
CA VAL A 145 -15.18 -15.65 -9.82
C VAL A 145 -15.48 -16.65 -8.69
N PRO A 146 -16.59 -17.40 -8.72
CA PRO A 146 -16.83 -18.45 -7.73
C PRO A 146 -15.70 -19.47 -7.71
N TYR A 147 -15.36 -19.99 -6.53
CA TYR A 147 -14.46 -21.13 -6.45
C TYR A 147 -15.11 -22.33 -7.14
N PRO A 148 -14.37 -23.10 -7.95
CA PRO A 148 -14.88 -24.35 -8.48
C PRO A 148 -15.26 -25.26 -7.30
N LYS A 149 -16.51 -25.74 -7.32
CA LYS A 149 -17.00 -26.74 -6.35
C LYS A 149 -16.23 -28.05 -6.51
#